data_AF-A0A847NVT7-F1
#
_entry.id   AF-A0A847NVT7-F1
#
_cell.length_a   1.000
_cell.length_b   1.000
_cell.length_c   1.000
_cell.angle_alpha   90.00
_cell.angle_beta   90.00
_cell.angle_gamma   90.00
#
_symmetry.space_group_name_H-M   'P 1'
#
loop_
_entity.id
_entity.type
_entity.pdbx_description
1 polymer ?
#
loop_
_entity_poly.entity_id
_entity_poly.type
_entity_poly.pdbx_seq_one_letter_code
_entity_poly.pdbx_strand_id
1 'polypeptide(L)' 'AEATYKIFKTEFCFNRKFNSFEQLELELFDYVNWFNNFRIHGSLDYLTPMQYKSVHI' A
#
# COMPACT_ATOMS: atom_id res chain seq x y z
N ALA A 1 9.22 -7.90 7.41
CA ALA A 1 8.20 -8.10 6.35
C ALA A 1 6.79 -8.37 6.89
N GLU A 2 6.64 -8.94 8.09
CA GLU A 2 5.33 -9.35 8.64
C GLU A 2 4.32 -8.20 8.84
N ALA A 3 4.78 -7.01 9.27
CA ALA A 3 3.91 -5.86 9.51
C ALA A 3 3.19 -5.36 8.24
N THR A 4 3.92 -5.19 7.13
CA THR A 4 3.35 -4.71 5.86
C THR A 4 2.30 -5.67 5.30
N TYR A 5 2.57 -6.98 5.38
CA TYR A 5 1.64 -7.99 4.90
C TYR A 5 0.34 -8.05 5.72
N LYS A 6 0.44 -7.88 7.05
CA LYS A 6 -0.73 -7.78 7.92
C LYS A 6 -1.57 -6.55 7.57
N ILE A 7 -0.93 -5.39 7.36
CA ILE A 7 -1.59 -4.14 6.97
C ILE A 7 -2.31 -4.31 5.62
N PHE A 8 -1.65 -4.89 4.61
CA PHE A 8 -2.27 -5.17 3.31
C PHE A 8 -3.52 -6.03 3.45
N LYS A 9 -3.46 -7.12 4.23
CA LYS A 9 -4.64 -7.96 4.45
C LYS A 9 -5.78 -7.21 5.12
N THR A 10 -5.48 -6.38 6.12
CA THR A 10 -6.50 -5.65 6.86
C THR A 10 -7.11 -4.50 6.06
N GLU A 11 -6.31 -3.73 5.33
CA GLU A 11 -6.78 -2.56 4.59
C GLU A 11 -7.33 -2.91 3.21
N PHE A 12 -6.68 -3.83 2.49
CA PHE A 12 -7.03 -4.14 1.10
C PHE A 12 -7.91 -5.38 0.96
N CYS A 13 -7.68 -6.45 1.73
CA CYS A 13 -8.38 -7.72 1.52
C CYS A 13 -9.58 -7.96 2.46
N PHE A 14 -9.57 -7.38 3.66
CA PHE A 14 -10.51 -7.75 4.71
C PHE A 14 -11.96 -7.43 4.34
N ASN A 15 -12.83 -8.44 4.44
CA ASN A 15 -14.26 -8.34 4.14
C ASN A 15 -14.59 -7.80 2.72
N ARG A 16 -13.70 -8.03 1.75
CA ARG A 16 -13.92 -7.65 0.36
C ARG A 16 -14.11 -8.88 -0.54
N LYS A 17 -14.99 -8.73 -1.52
CA LYS A 17 -15.16 -9.66 -2.64
C LYS A 17 -15.01 -8.85 -3.92
N PHE A 18 -14.19 -9.36 -4.83
CA PHE A 18 -14.02 -8.78 -6.16
C PHE A 18 -14.91 -9.54 -7.13
N ASN A 19 -15.58 -8.81 -8.03
CA ASN A 19 -16.52 -9.40 -8.99
C ASN A 19 -15.82 -9.93 -10.24
N SER A 20 -14.58 -9.48 -10.49
CA SER A 20 -13.73 -9.97 -11.57
C SER A 20 -12.25 -9.82 -11.24
N PHE A 21 -11.40 -10.47 -12.05
CA PHE A 21 -9.95 -10.34 -11.91
C PHE A 21 -9.48 -8.92 -12.30
N GLU A 22 -10.10 -8.33 -13.32
CA GLU A 22 -9.79 -6.97 -13.78
C GLU A 22 -10.09 -5.94 -12.70
N GLN A 23 -11.21 -6.10 -11.97
CA GLN A 23 -11.52 -5.25 -10.82
C GLN A 23 -10.43 -5.37 -9.73
N LEU A 24 -10.05 -6.61 -9.39
CA LEU A 24 -8.98 -6.86 -8.42
C LEU A 24 -7.67 -6.19 -8.85
N GLU A 25 -7.27 -6.34 -10.11
CA GLU A 25 -6.02 -5.80 -10.63
C GLU A 25 -6.00 -4.27 -10.58
N LEU A 26 -7.07 -3.62 -11.03
CA LEU A 26 -7.20 -2.16 -11.02
C LEU A 26 -7.14 -1.61 -9.59
N GLU A 27 -7.93 -2.17 -8.67
CA GLU A 27 -7.93 -1.72 -7.29
C GLU A 27 -6.60 -1.99 -6.57
N LEU A 28 -5.94 -3.10 -6.90
CA LEU A 28 -4.62 -3.42 -6.35
C LEU A 28 -3.58 -2.42 -6.82
N PHE A 29 -3.60 -2.06 -8.10
CA PHE A 29 -2.69 -1.05 -8.65
C PHE A 29 -2.87 0.30 -7.94
N ASP A 30 -4.13 0.72 -7.74
CA ASP A 30 -4.44 1.94 -7.00
C ASP A 30 -3.97 1.88 -5.55
N TYR A 31 -4.19 0.74 -4.86
CA TYR A 31 -3.71 0.56 -3.49
C TYR A 31 -2.19 0.66 -3.39
N VAL A 32 -1.46 0.01 -4.31
CA VAL A 32 0.01 0.05 -4.33
C VAL A 32 0.51 1.46 -4.62
N ASN A 33 -0.12 2.17 -5.57
CA ASN A 33 0.22 3.55 -5.86
C ASN A 33 -0.02 4.46 -4.65
N TRP A 34 -1.18 4.33 -3.98
CA TRP A 34 -1.48 5.05 -2.75
C TRP A 34 -0.46 4.76 -1.65
N PHE A 35 -0.15 3.48 -1.40
CA PHE A 35 0.78 3.06 -0.37
C PHE A 35 2.18 3.65 -0.59
N ASN A 36 2.67 3.65 -1.84
CA ASN A 36 4.03 4.08 -2.14
C ASN A 36 4.19 5.60 -2.24
N ASN A 37 3.19 6.30 -2.78
CA ASN A 37 3.32 7.72 -3.14
C ASN A 37 2.57 8.67 -2.21
N PHE A 38 1.57 8.18 -1.46
CA PHE A 38 0.67 9.05 -0.70
C PHE A 38 0.54 8.67 0.78
N ARG A 39 0.79 7.41 1.14
CA ARG A 39 0.71 6.98 2.54
C ARG A 39 1.92 7.43 3.34
N ILE A 40 1.66 8.17 4.41
CA ILE A 40 2.68 8.61 5.37
C ILE A 40 2.95 7.51 6.40
N HIS A 41 4.23 7.27 6.69
CA HIS A 41 4.66 6.29 7.68
C HIS A 41 5.44 6.98 8.80
N GLY A 42 4.94 6.89 10.04
CA GLY A 42 5.63 7.45 11.21
C GLY A 42 7.02 6.84 11.44
N SER A 43 7.23 5.59 11.04
CA SER A 43 8.55 4.94 11.08
C SER A 43 9.51 5.38 9.97
N LEU A 44 9.04 6.14 8.98
CA LEU A 44 9.84 6.70 7.90
C LEU A 44 9.96 8.22 8.06
N ASP A 45 10.05 8.72 9.30
CA ASP A 45 10.11 10.16 9.59
C ASP A 45 8.96 10.97 8.97
N TYR A 46 7.76 10.36 8.95
CA TYR A 46 6.57 10.94 8.31
C TYR A 46 6.73 11.18 6.80
N LEU A 47 7.55 10.39 6.13
CA LEU A 47 7.66 10.34 4.68
C LEU A 47 6.83 9.20 4.09
N THR A 48 6.50 9.32 2.80
CA THR A 48 6.02 8.20 2.00
C THR A 48 7.18 7.26 1.64
N PRO A 49 6.91 5.99 1.30
CA PRO A 49 7.98 5.07 0.90
C PRO A 49 8.83 5.60 -0.26
N MET A 50 8.21 6.25 -1.25
CA MET A 50 8.93 6.84 -2.38
C MET A 50 9.73 8.09 -1.99
N GLN A 51 9.24 8.92 -1.08
CA GLN A 51 9.99 10.05 -0.55
C GLN A 51 11.20 9.58 0.26
N TYR A 52 10.99 8.63 1.17
CA TYR A 52 12.06 8.04 1.96
C TYR A 52 13.14 7.43 1.04
N LYS A 53 12.73 6.70 0.01
CA LYS A 53 13.65 6.15 -1.00
C LYS A 53 14.48 7.25 -1.68
N SER A 54 13.85 8.35 -2.09
CA SER A 54 14.53 9.45 -2.80
C SER A 54 15.49 10.25 -1.91
N VAL A 55 15.28 10.25 -0.59
CA VAL A 55 16.11 10.97 0.38
C VAL A 55 17.30 10.11 0.86
N HIS A 56 17.13 8.79 0.95
CA HIS A 56 18.08 7.89 1.61
C HIS A 56 18.82 6.93 0.66
N ILE A 57 18.49 6.93 -0.63
CA ILE A 57 19.18 6.14 -1.67
C ILE A 57 19.69 7.09 -2.75
#